data_AF-A0A5M4B3K2-F1
#
_entry.id   AF-A0A5M4B3K2-F1
#
_cell.length_a   1.000
_cell.length_b   1.000
_cell.length_c   1.000
_cell.angle_alpha   90.00
_cell.angle_beta   90.00
_cell.angle_gamma   90.00
#
_symmetry.space_group_name_H-M   'P 1'
#
loop_
_entity.id
_entity.type
_entity.pdbx_description
1 polymer ?
#
loop_
_entity_poly.entity_id
_entity_poly.type
_entity_poly.pdbx_seq_one_letter_code
_entity_poly.pdbx_strand_id
1 'polypeptide(L)'
;MKKILTGLIFLLINFTCFSQTIKKLEHELSFYKSGEEWGNKKNIAYKLLDIDSLNARAINYLVEVYGRNNQKDSINFLFDRLTKENPNSPKPFLIRAQERNAHFARLTDTQQIKYLKEAYKLDSVNVEAIYSLGKLYYELFIKEFKTTKKKANLDYYSANAIKYFSTLCNQNERYKETLKFPLIQLANYNEDLNKKKLYESYKIQSSYFPISAFVDLPSDWQTNYSVNVIDFVSDSEFKVSGVESALFHINWYASHLNALDEPVLSDSLPAKVFRFTWLRTFHNPVVIGLENFNDTVTLYWKVCDGAGGYAPGKIIENKSKVLTIKEWNDFVVSVNSINFWNLPTTQSGILGTDGAQWILEGKELGKYHVVDRWSGGKIESVCLKLLDLTDLKIKQDDIY
;
A
#
# COMPACT_ATOMS: atom_id res chain seq x y z
N MET A 1 7.31 44.52 -73.61
CA MET A 1 8.66 44.31 -73.04
C MET A 1 8.59 43.21 -71.99
N LYS A 2 9.29 42.09 -72.23
CA LYS A 2 9.40 40.96 -71.30
C LYS A 2 10.16 41.39 -70.04
N LYS A 3 9.64 41.07 -68.85
CA LYS A 3 10.46 40.85 -67.65
C LYS A 3 9.99 39.58 -66.95
N ILE A 4 10.83 38.57 -67.05
CA ILE A 4 10.91 37.42 -66.16
C ILE A 4 11.54 37.91 -64.86
N LEU A 5 10.97 37.59 -63.69
CA LEU A 5 11.79 37.33 -62.51
C LEU A 5 11.01 36.55 -61.43
N THR A 6 11.48 35.32 -61.24
CA THR A 6 11.70 34.59 -59.97
C THR A 6 10.54 34.38 -59.01
N GLY A 7 10.11 33.12 -58.92
CA GLY A 7 9.33 32.59 -57.82
C GLY A 7 10.13 32.54 -56.51
N LEU A 8 9.41 32.81 -55.42
CA LEU A 8 9.79 32.43 -54.06
C LEU A 8 8.85 31.30 -53.65
N ILE A 9 9.33 30.06 -53.68
CA ILE A 9 8.65 28.94 -53.03
C ILE A 9 8.92 29.08 -51.53
N PHE A 10 7.92 29.54 -50.79
CA PHE A 10 7.92 29.43 -49.33
C PHE A 10 7.76 27.95 -48.97
N LEU A 11 8.87 27.28 -48.67
CA LEU A 11 8.85 25.98 -48.03
C LEU A 11 8.33 26.18 -46.59
N LEU A 12 7.03 25.98 -46.38
CA LEU A 12 6.46 25.80 -45.05
C LEU A 12 7.01 24.47 -44.49
N ILE A 13 8.17 24.54 -43.86
CA ILE A 13 8.67 23.46 -43.01
C ILE A 13 7.76 23.46 -41.78
N ASN A 14 6.71 22.64 -41.82
CA ASN A 14 5.99 22.24 -40.63
C ASN A 14 6.98 21.48 -39.74
N PHE A 15 7.63 22.18 -38.82
CA PHE A 15 8.25 21.55 -37.66
C PHE A 15 7.12 20.97 -36.81
N THR A 16 6.69 19.75 -37.11
CA THR A 16 6.02 18.91 -36.12
C THR A 16 7.07 18.57 -35.06
N CYS A 17 7.26 19.48 -34.11
CA CYS A 17 8.05 19.20 -32.92
C CYS A 17 7.28 18.10 -32.16
N PHE A 18 7.72 16.86 -32.25
CA PHE A 18 7.20 15.76 -31.43
C PHE A 18 7.55 16.07 -29.97
N SER A 19 6.71 16.86 -29.31
CA SER A 19 6.80 17.06 -27.86
C SER A 19 6.63 15.69 -27.19
N GLN A 20 7.65 15.24 -26.47
CA GLN A 20 7.56 14.00 -25.70
C GLN A 20 6.49 14.18 -24.61
N THR A 21 5.62 13.20 -24.42
CA THR A 21 4.61 13.25 -23.36
C THR A 21 5.26 13.06 -21.98
N ILE A 22 4.61 13.55 -20.92
CA ILE A 22 5.04 13.33 -19.52
C ILE A 22 5.32 11.84 -19.27
N LYS A 23 4.39 10.95 -19.64
CA LYS A 23 4.54 9.49 -19.46
C LYS A 23 5.79 8.93 -20.18
N LYS A 24 6.12 9.45 -21.36
CA LYS A 24 7.30 9.03 -22.12
C LYS A 24 8.59 9.49 -21.43
N LEU A 25 8.64 10.75 -20.99
CA LEU A 25 9.77 11.31 -20.24
C LEU A 25 9.98 10.59 -18.91
N GLU A 26 8.88 10.32 -18.17
CA GLU A 26 8.92 9.55 -16.94
C GLU A 26 9.46 8.13 -17.17
N HIS A 27 9.02 7.45 -18.23
CA HIS A 27 9.54 6.13 -18.58
C HIS A 27 11.03 6.18 -18.95
N GLU A 28 11.44 7.14 -19.77
CA GLU A 28 12.86 7.34 -20.14
C GLU A 28 13.75 7.61 -18.90
N LEU A 29 13.21 8.32 -17.90
CA LEU A 29 13.88 8.60 -16.64
C LEU A 29 13.97 7.37 -15.73
N SER A 30 12.94 6.52 -15.69
CA SER A 30 12.88 5.31 -14.86
C SER A 30 13.61 4.11 -15.46
N PHE A 31 13.70 4.03 -16.78
CA PHE A 31 14.37 2.94 -17.48
C PHE A 31 15.89 3.10 -17.42
N TYR A 32 16.64 2.02 -17.20
CA TYR A 32 18.11 2.05 -17.20
C TYR A 32 18.65 1.05 -18.21
N LYS A 33 19.48 1.51 -19.16
CA LYS A 33 20.14 0.59 -20.10
C LYS A 33 21.37 -0.03 -19.45
N SER A 34 21.62 -1.31 -19.74
CA SER A 34 22.87 -1.96 -19.32
C SER A 34 24.08 -1.15 -19.80
N GLY A 35 25.00 -0.84 -18.89
CA GLY A 35 26.19 -0.02 -19.16
C GLY A 35 25.94 1.50 -19.21
N GLU A 36 24.71 1.97 -18.98
CA GLU A 36 24.45 3.40 -18.81
C GLU A 36 25.15 3.93 -17.55
N GLU A 37 25.60 5.18 -17.52
CA GLU A 37 26.13 5.79 -16.29
C GLU A 37 24.98 6.41 -15.49
N TRP A 38 24.93 6.13 -14.20
CA TRP A 38 23.89 6.69 -13.35
C TRP A 38 24.05 8.22 -13.22
N GLY A 39 22.94 8.95 -13.34
CA GLY A 39 22.89 10.42 -13.22
C GLY A 39 23.01 11.21 -14.54
N ASN A 40 23.14 10.53 -15.67
CA ASN A 40 23.26 11.14 -16.99
C ASN A 40 21.94 11.72 -17.57
N LYS A 41 20.78 11.54 -16.91
CA LYS A 41 19.44 11.96 -17.40
C LYS A 41 18.91 13.26 -16.79
N LYS A 42 19.78 14.10 -16.22
CA LYS A 42 19.36 15.40 -15.64
C LYS A 42 18.59 16.26 -16.65
N ASN A 43 18.99 16.25 -17.92
CA ASN A 43 18.30 16.98 -18.98
C ASN A 43 16.86 16.51 -19.20
N ILE A 44 16.59 15.20 -19.11
CA ILE A 44 15.25 14.63 -19.20
C ILE A 44 14.43 15.05 -17.98
N ALA A 45 15.01 15.00 -16.79
CA ALA A 45 14.35 15.46 -15.57
C ALA A 45 13.99 16.95 -15.67
N TYR A 46 14.89 17.82 -16.13
CA TYR A 46 14.59 19.24 -16.31
C TYR A 46 13.53 19.50 -17.39
N LYS A 47 13.59 18.82 -18.54
CA LYS A 47 12.52 18.89 -19.55
C LYS A 47 11.16 18.50 -18.98
N LEU A 48 11.14 17.51 -18.10
CA LEU A 48 9.92 17.09 -17.42
C LEU A 48 9.42 18.18 -16.45
N LEU A 49 10.32 18.85 -15.73
CA LEU A 49 9.97 19.99 -14.87
C LEU A 49 9.52 21.24 -15.65
N ASP A 50 9.98 21.43 -16.88
CA ASP A 50 9.49 22.53 -17.72
C ASP A 50 8.03 22.32 -18.16
N ILE A 51 7.57 21.06 -18.22
CA ILE A 51 6.20 20.68 -18.58
C ILE A 51 5.30 20.54 -17.34
N ASP A 52 5.83 19.92 -16.29
CA ASP A 52 5.19 19.68 -15.00
C ASP A 52 6.18 20.04 -13.88
N SER A 53 6.11 21.29 -13.43
CA SER A 53 7.06 21.88 -12.48
C SER A 53 7.15 21.13 -11.15
N LEU A 54 6.15 20.31 -10.81
CA LEU A 54 6.09 19.54 -9.57
C LEU A 54 6.12 18.03 -9.82
N ASN A 55 6.66 17.59 -10.96
CA ASN A 55 6.79 16.17 -11.26
C ASN A 55 7.71 15.45 -10.26
N ALA A 56 7.13 14.63 -9.39
CA ALA A 56 7.86 13.96 -8.31
C ALA A 56 8.98 13.04 -8.81
N ARG A 57 8.82 12.39 -9.97
CA ARG A 57 9.87 11.50 -10.51
C ARG A 57 11.11 12.29 -10.92
N ALA A 58 10.92 13.42 -11.61
CA ALA A 58 12.02 14.31 -11.96
C ALA A 58 12.71 14.89 -10.72
N ILE A 59 11.94 15.39 -9.74
CA ILE A 59 12.51 15.96 -8.51
C ILE A 59 13.30 14.91 -7.75
N ASN A 60 12.73 13.72 -7.51
CA ASN A 60 13.40 12.63 -6.79
C ASN A 60 14.68 12.19 -7.50
N TYR A 61 14.66 12.11 -8.84
CA TYR A 61 15.86 11.80 -9.62
C TYR A 61 16.94 12.86 -9.43
N LEU A 62 16.62 14.15 -9.58
CA LEU A 62 17.58 15.24 -9.43
C LEU A 62 18.15 15.30 -8.01
N VAL A 63 17.30 15.19 -6.99
CA VAL A 63 17.71 15.19 -5.59
C VAL A 63 18.68 14.05 -5.30
N GLU A 64 18.41 12.85 -5.82
CA GLU A 64 19.33 11.74 -5.68
C GLU A 64 20.65 12.00 -6.39
N VAL A 65 20.62 12.44 -7.65
CA VAL A 65 21.83 12.79 -8.44
C VAL A 65 22.70 13.78 -7.71
N TYR A 66 22.12 14.84 -7.17
CA TYR A 66 22.87 15.81 -6.37
C TYR A 66 23.37 15.22 -5.05
N GLY A 67 22.53 14.45 -4.35
CA GLY A 67 22.89 13.84 -3.06
C GLY A 67 24.07 12.89 -3.16
N ARG A 68 24.08 12.00 -4.16
CA ARG A 68 25.18 11.05 -4.41
C ARG A 68 26.48 11.76 -4.81
N ASN A 69 26.39 12.90 -5.48
CA ASN A 69 27.54 13.73 -5.84
C ASN A 69 27.92 14.77 -4.75
N ASN A 70 27.32 14.68 -3.55
CA ASN A 70 27.55 15.60 -2.44
C ASN A 70 27.24 17.09 -2.76
N GLN A 71 26.33 17.35 -3.71
CA GLN A 71 25.95 18.68 -4.20
C GLN A 71 24.70 19.20 -3.47
N LYS A 72 24.78 19.39 -2.15
CA LYS A 72 23.63 19.81 -1.34
C LYS A 72 23.07 21.18 -1.72
N ASP A 73 23.93 22.11 -2.14
CA ASP A 73 23.50 23.44 -2.55
C ASP A 73 22.59 23.37 -3.79
N SER A 74 22.87 22.45 -4.72
CA SER A 74 22.01 22.21 -5.87
C SER A 74 20.61 21.72 -5.48
N ILE A 75 20.51 20.91 -4.42
CA ILE A 75 19.20 20.49 -3.87
C ILE A 75 18.47 21.70 -3.26
N ASN A 76 19.18 22.55 -2.52
CA ASN A 76 18.60 23.77 -1.96
C ASN A 76 18.09 24.70 -3.07
N PHE A 77 18.92 25.00 -4.08
CA PHE A 77 18.54 25.81 -5.24
C PHE A 77 17.35 25.22 -6.01
N LEU A 78 17.31 23.90 -6.17
CA LEU A 78 16.17 23.23 -6.78
C LEU A 78 14.87 23.53 -6.01
N PHE A 79 14.86 23.30 -4.69
CA PHE A 79 13.65 23.53 -3.89
C PHE A 79 13.31 25.02 -3.71
N ASP A 80 14.30 25.92 -3.68
CA ASP A 80 14.07 27.36 -3.64
C ASP A 80 13.39 27.84 -4.94
N ARG A 81 13.80 27.31 -6.08
CA ARG A 81 13.12 27.55 -7.36
C ARG A 81 11.70 26.98 -7.35
N LEU A 82 11.53 25.70 -6.96
CA LEU A 82 10.22 25.03 -6.95
C LEU A 82 9.21 25.74 -6.03
N THR A 83 9.65 26.21 -4.87
CA THR A 83 8.79 26.97 -3.92
C THR A 83 8.45 28.35 -4.46
N LYS A 84 9.40 29.04 -5.10
CA LYS A 84 9.17 30.35 -5.74
C LYS A 84 8.18 30.26 -6.90
N GLU A 85 8.27 29.21 -7.71
CA GLU A 85 7.37 28.97 -8.86
C GLU A 85 5.98 28.50 -8.41
N ASN A 86 5.86 27.92 -7.21
CA ASN A 86 4.61 27.34 -6.70
C ASN A 86 4.30 27.83 -5.27
N PRO A 87 4.13 29.15 -5.04
CA PRO A 87 4.12 29.74 -3.70
C PRO A 87 2.95 29.29 -2.81
N ASN A 88 1.84 28.86 -3.40
CA ASN A 88 0.64 28.41 -2.69
C ASN A 88 0.50 26.88 -2.66
N SER A 89 1.50 26.13 -3.14
CA SER A 89 1.45 24.67 -3.17
C SER A 89 2.15 24.06 -1.97
N PRO A 90 1.53 23.10 -1.25
CA PRO A 90 2.23 22.34 -0.23
C PRO A 90 3.24 21.35 -0.81
N LYS A 91 3.11 20.97 -2.09
CA LYS A 91 3.86 19.88 -2.72
C LYS A 91 5.39 20.01 -2.68
N PRO A 92 6.02 21.17 -2.96
CA PRO A 92 7.47 21.30 -2.86
C PRO A 92 7.99 20.92 -1.47
N PHE A 93 7.27 21.32 -0.41
CA PHE A 93 7.63 21.04 0.96
C PHE A 93 7.42 19.57 1.32
N LEU A 94 6.32 18.97 0.87
CA LEU A 94 6.04 17.53 1.03
C LEU A 94 7.13 16.69 0.37
N ILE A 95 7.40 16.92 -0.92
CA ILE A 95 8.42 16.20 -1.69
C ILE A 95 9.79 16.36 -1.03
N ARG A 96 10.14 17.56 -0.53
CA ARG A 96 11.41 17.79 0.17
C ARG A 96 11.56 16.97 1.45
N ALA A 97 10.46 16.81 2.19
CA ALA A 97 10.43 16.11 3.46
C ALA A 97 10.22 14.59 3.33
N GLN A 98 9.91 14.06 2.14
CA GLN A 98 9.83 12.62 1.91
C GLN A 98 11.17 11.94 2.23
N GLU A 99 11.11 10.77 2.86
CA GLU A 99 12.26 10.05 3.43
C GLU A 99 13.47 9.97 2.48
N ARG A 100 13.25 9.55 1.23
CA ARG A 100 14.30 9.45 0.20
C ARG A 100 14.98 10.80 -0.04
N ASN A 101 14.22 11.85 -0.23
CA ASN A 101 14.76 13.18 -0.51
C ASN A 101 15.42 13.79 0.71
N ALA A 102 14.83 13.61 1.89
CA ALA A 102 15.42 14.02 3.16
C ALA A 102 16.78 13.35 3.40
N HIS A 103 16.90 12.05 3.08
CA HIS A 103 18.15 11.30 3.15
C HIS A 103 19.23 11.92 2.24
N PHE A 104 18.95 12.09 0.94
CA PHE A 104 19.92 12.64 -0.01
C PHE A 104 20.27 14.11 0.26
N ALA A 105 19.32 14.89 0.78
CA ALA A 105 19.55 16.25 1.25
C ALA A 105 20.24 16.31 2.63
N ARG A 106 20.36 15.18 3.34
CA ARG A 106 20.84 15.06 4.71
C ARG A 106 20.10 15.98 5.68
N LEU A 107 18.78 16.02 5.59
CA LEU A 107 17.93 16.79 6.49
C LEU A 107 17.89 16.15 7.88
N THR A 108 17.88 16.98 8.91
CA THR A 108 17.54 16.54 10.26
C THR A 108 16.03 16.35 10.41
N ASP A 109 15.61 15.57 11.40
CA ASP A 109 14.19 15.39 11.74
C ASP A 109 13.49 16.74 12.01
N THR A 110 14.19 17.69 12.65
CA THR A 110 13.71 19.07 12.86
C THR A 110 13.49 19.84 11.56
N GLN A 111 14.39 19.69 10.58
CA GLN A 111 14.24 20.32 9.26
C GLN A 111 13.06 19.71 8.49
N GLN A 112 12.90 18.38 8.52
CA GLN A 112 11.75 17.70 7.93
C GLN A 112 10.43 18.19 8.55
N ILE A 113 10.33 18.23 9.87
CA ILE A 113 9.15 18.78 10.58
C ILE A 113 8.87 20.23 10.15
N LYS A 114 9.91 21.06 9.99
CA LYS A 114 9.73 22.45 9.54
C LYS A 114 9.08 22.51 8.16
N TYR A 115 9.58 21.73 7.19
CA TYR A 115 8.99 21.70 5.84
C TYR A 115 7.56 21.15 5.86
N LEU A 116 7.31 20.06 6.58
CA LEU A 116 5.95 19.52 6.71
C LEU A 116 4.98 20.50 7.38
N LYS A 117 5.42 21.31 8.35
CA LYS A 117 4.62 22.38 8.95
C LYS A 117 4.31 23.50 7.96
N GLU A 118 5.24 23.87 7.08
CA GLU A 118 4.95 24.82 5.99
C GLU A 118 3.93 24.24 5.00
N ALA A 119 4.04 22.96 4.65
CA ALA A 119 3.03 22.27 3.84
C ALA A 119 1.65 22.32 4.49
N TYR A 120 1.56 21.96 5.78
CA TYR A 120 0.32 22.01 6.56
C TYR A 120 -0.24 23.43 6.71
N LYS A 121 0.62 24.44 6.78
CA LYS A 121 0.20 25.85 6.85
C LYS A 121 -0.43 26.32 5.53
N LEU A 122 0.10 25.86 4.40
CA LEU A 122 -0.45 26.18 3.07
C LEU A 122 -1.77 25.45 2.80
N ASP A 123 -1.91 24.23 3.31
CA ASP A 123 -3.12 23.43 3.20
C ASP A 123 -3.33 22.59 4.47
N SER A 124 -4.15 23.10 5.39
CA SER A 124 -4.39 22.48 6.70
C SER A 124 -5.30 21.25 6.66
N VAL A 125 -5.86 20.93 5.51
CA VAL A 125 -6.64 19.71 5.28
C VAL A 125 -5.88 18.69 4.42
N ASN A 126 -4.61 18.99 4.10
CA ASN A 126 -3.77 18.11 3.31
C ASN A 126 -3.44 16.82 4.07
N VAL A 127 -4.01 15.70 3.61
CA VAL A 127 -3.82 14.38 4.22
C VAL A 127 -2.35 14.00 4.32
N GLU A 128 -1.56 14.20 3.26
CA GLU A 128 -0.14 13.81 3.23
C GLU A 128 0.65 14.62 4.27
N ALA A 129 0.45 15.93 4.34
CA ALA A 129 1.10 16.78 5.34
C ALA A 129 0.78 16.33 6.77
N ILE A 130 -0.50 16.10 7.07
CA ILE A 130 -0.95 15.73 8.41
C ILE A 130 -0.45 14.34 8.79
N TYR A 131 -0.56 13.37 7.88
CA TYR A 131 -0.10 12.00 8.12
C TYR A 131 1.42 11.97 8.33
N SER A 132 2.20 12.61 7.45
CA SER A 132 3.65 12.66 7.57
C SER A 132 4.12 13.37 8.84
N LEU A 133 3.42 14.42 9.28
CA LEU A 133 3.70 15.04 10.59
C LEU A 133 3.44 14.05 11.74
N GLY A 134 2.26 13.42 11.77
CA GLY A 134 1.90 12.45 12.79
C GLY A 134 2.90 11.29 12.85
N LYS A 135 3.24 10.72 11.69
CA LYS A 135 4.19 9.61 11.54
C LYS A 135 5.58 9.99 12.03
N LEU A 136 6.15 11.11 11.57
CA LEU A 136 7.49 11.54 11.97
C LEU A 136 7.57 11.84 13.48
N TYR A 137 6.53 12.44 14.07
CA TYR A 137 6.47 12.62 15.52
C TYR A 137 6.40 11.28 16.27
N TYR A 138 5.64 10.31 15.75
CA TYR A 138 5.56 8.98 16.35
C TYR A 138 6.89 8.21 16.24
N GLU A 139 7.57 8.27 15.10
CA GLU A 139 8.90 7.68 14.92
C GLU A 139 9.93 8.28 15.87
N LEU A 140 9.91 9.61 16.06
CA LEU A 140 10.75 10.29 17.04
C LEU A 140 10.43 9.88 18.47
N PHE A 141 9.16 9.66 18.81
CA PHE A 141 8.76 9.10 20.10
C PHE A 141 9.38 7.70 20.31
N ILE A 142 9.24 6.79 19.35
CA ILE A 142 9.83 5.44 19.43
C ILE A 142 11.37 5.50 19.55
N LYS A 143 12.02 6.33 18.73
CA LYS A 143 13.48 6.52 18.73
C LYS A 143 13.97 7.05 20.08
N GLU A 144 13.28 8.05 20.64
CA GLU A 144 13.59 8.61 21.95
C GLU A 144 13.40 7.56 23.06
N PHE A 145 12.33 6.76 22.97
CA PHE A 145 12.04 5.71 23.95
C PHE A 145 13.09 4.59 23.93
N LYS A 146 13.61 4.23 22.75
CA LYS A 146 14.69 3.24 22.61
C LYS A 146 16.04 3.74 23.10
N THR A 147 16.28 5.06 23.08
CA THR A 147 17.60 5.64 23.30
C THR A 147 17.70 6.36 24.64
N THR A 148 17.31 7.64 24.70
CA THR A 148 17.62 8.52 25.82
C THR A 148 16.50 8.60 26.86
N LYS A 149 15.26 8.26 26.47
CA LYS A 149 14.07 8.25 27.32
C LYS A 149 13.82 9.57 28.07
N LYS A 150 14.18 10.72 27.49
CA LYS A 150 13.91 12.01 28.14
C LYS A 150 12.41 12.28 28.10
N LYS A 151 11.79 12.31 29.28
CA LYS A 151 10.35 12.51 29.44
C LYS A 151 9.81 13.73 28.68
N ALA A 152 10.48 14.88 28.77
CA ALA A 152 10.04 16.09 28.06
C ALA A 152 9.96 15.91 26.53
N ASN A 153 10.88 15.16 25.93
CA ASN A 153 10.87 14.86 24.50
C ASN A 153 9.76 13.86 24.16
N LEU A 154 9.63 12.79 24.95
CA LEU A 154 8.58 11.79 24.77
C LEU A 154 7.19 12.42 24.85
N ASP A 155 6.95 13.27 25.85
CA ASP A 155 5.68 13.97 26.04
C ASP A 155 5.39 14.92 24.86
N TYR A 156 6.41 15.63 24.39
CA TYR A 156 6.30 16.52 23.21
C TYR A 156 5.97 15.75 21.93
N TYR A 157 6.68 14.66 21.65
CA TYR A 157 6.48 13.84 20.44
C TYR A 157 5.13 13.13 20.48
N SER A 158 4.77 12.53 21.62
CA SER A 158 3.47 11.88 21.86
C SER A 158 2.31 12.85 21.63
N ALA A 159 2.35 14.05 22.24
CA ALA A 159 1.28 15.04 22.10
C ALA A 159 1.09 15.50 20.64
N ASN A 160 2.18 15.71 19.90
CA ASN A 160 2.09 16.11 18.49
C ASN A 160 1.60 14.97 17.59
N ALA A 161 2.07 13.74 17.79
CA ALA A 161 1.59 12.58 17.03
C ALA A 161 0.07 12.38 17.23
N ILE A 162 -0.41 12.40 18.48
CA ILE A 162 -1.85 12.33 18.79
C ILE A 162 -2.62 13.44 18.10
N LYS A 163 -2.11 14.69 18.14
CA LYS A 163 -2.77 15.85 17.53
C LYS A 163 -3.01 15.63 16.03
N TYR A 164 -1.98 15.26 15.26
CA TYR A 164 -2.11 15.12 13.81
C TYR A 164 -2.91 13.87 13.43
N PHE A 165 -2.69 12.74 14.09
CA PHE A 165 -3.49 11.53 13.83
C PHE A 165 -4.96 11.73 14.18
N SER A 166 -5.28 12.37 15.31
CA SER A 166 -6.67 12.69 15.67
C SER A 166 -7.30 13.67 14.68
N THR A 167 -6.51 14.60 14.13
CA THR A 167 -6.97 15.53 13.07
C THR A 167 -7.41 14.76 11.83
N LEU A 168 -6.65 13.76 11.37
CA LEU A 168 -7.06 12.88 10.26
C LEU A 168 -8.32 12.09 10.58
N CYS A 169 -8.38 11.45 11.75
CA CYS A 169 -9.57 10.71 12.18
C CYS A 169 -10.84 11.56 12.23
N ASN A 170 -10.71 12.86 12.55
CA ASN A 170 -11.82 13.82 12.56
C ASN A 170 -12.19 14.30 11.15
N GLN A 171 -11.22 14.40 10.24
CA GLN A 171 -11.46 14.77 8.83
C GLN A 171 -12.13 13.65 8.04
N ASN A 172 -11.73 12.40 8.29
CA ASN A 172 -12.27 11.23 7.62
C ASN A 172 -12.18 10.01 8.53
N GLU A 173 -13.33 9.42 8.83
CA GLU A 173 -13.42 8.28 9.73
C GLU A 173 -12.65 7.04 9.24
N ARG A 174 -12.37 6.91 7.94
CA ARG A 174 -11.59 5.78 7.40
C ARG A 174 -10.22 5.66 8.06
N TYR A 175 -9.59 6.78 8.44
CA TYR A 175 -8.29 6.76 9.13
C TYR A 175 -8.37 6.15 10.54
N LYS A 176 -9.56 6.03 11.14
CA LYS A 176 -9.73 5.38 12.43
C LYS A 176 -9.36 3.89 12.40
N GLU A 177 -9.47 3.23 11.24
CA GLU A 177 -9.09 1.82 11.09
C GLU A 177 -7.58 1.60 11.31
N THR A 178 -6.75 2.47 10.72
CA THR A 178 -5.28 2.39 10.73
C THR A 178 -4.66 3.14 11.90
N LEU A 179 -5.16 4.35 12.22
CA LEU A 179 -4.55 5.20 13.23
C LEU A 179 -4.90 4.80 14.66
N LYS A 180 -5.88 3.92 14.87
CA LYS A 180 -6.17 3.42 16.23
C LYS A 180 -4.96 2.76 16.89
N PHE A 181 -4.09 2.07 16.13
CA PHE A 181 -2.93 1.38 16.69
C PHE A 181 -1.94 2.37 17.35
N PRO A 182 -1.35 3.34 16.63
CA PRO A 182 -0.45 4.30 17.28
C PRO A 182 -1.18 5.17 18.32
N LEU A 183 -2.46 5.50 18.11
CA LEU A 183 -3.24 6.29 19.07
C LEU A 183 -3.48 5.55 20.40
N ILE A 184 -3.77 4.24 20.38
CA ILE A 184 -3.91 3.42 21.60
C ILE A 184 -2.58 3.37 22.35
N GLN A 185 -1.47 3.12 21.65
CA GLN A 185 -0.15 3.03 22.27
C GLN A 185 0.27 4.36 22.91
N LEU A 186 0.05 5.49 22.23
CA LEU A 186 0.35 6.82 22.77
C LEU A 186 -0.59 7.23 23.92
N ALA A 187 -1.87 6.85 23.86
CA ALA A 187 -2.82 7.09 24.96
C ALA A 187 -2.42 6.30 26.22
N ASN A 188 -1.96 5.07 26.06
CA ASN A 188 -1.38 4.28 27.16
C ASN A 188 -0.15 4.94 27.77
N TYR A 189 0.80 5.37 26.93
CA TYR A 189 1.99 6.08 27.41
C TYR A 189 1.63 7.34 28.23
N ASN A 190 0.62 8.08 27.79
CA ASN A 190 0.16 9.30 28.48
C ASN A 190 -0.77 9.02 29.69
N GLU A 191 -1.04 7.76 30.03
CA GLU A 191 -1.98 7.36 31.08
C GLU A 191 -3.42 7.91 30.87
N ASP A 192 -3.81 8.19 29.61
CA ASP A 192 -5.12 8.73 29.25
C ASP A 192 -6.11 7.59 28.95
N LEU A 193 -6.68 7.02 30.02
CA LEU A 193 -7.62 5.89 29.94
C LEU A 193 -8.88 6.20 29.14
N ASN A 194 -9.31 7.46 29.09
CA ASN A 194 -10.51 7.86 28.33
C ASN A 194 -10.24 7.82 26.84
N LYS A 195 -9.10 8.40 26.39
CA LYS A 195 -8.70 8.32 24.98
C LYS A 195 -8.40 6.88 24.55
N LYS A 196 -7.73 6.09 25.40
CA LYS A 196 -7.49 4.67 25.11
C LYS A 196 -8.79 3.94 24.79
N LYS A 197 -9.79 4.02 25.67
CA LYS A 197 -11.11 3.41 25.47
C LYS A 197 -11.80 3.92 24.20
N LEU A 198 -11.69 5.22 23.92
CA LEU A 198 -12.22 5.81 22.69
C LEU A 198 -11.58 5.16 21.45
N TYR A 199 -10.25 5.07 21.39
CA TYR A 199 -9.56 4.51 20.24
C TYR A 199 -9.77 3.00 20.07
N GLU A 200 -9.88 2.25 21.17
CA GLU A 200 -10.26 0.83 21.17
C GLU A 200 -11.68 0.60 20.64
N SER A 201 -12.56 1.59 20.78
CA SER A 201 -13.95 1.49 20.28
C SER A 201 -14.08 1.67 18.76
N TYR A 202 -13.01 2.02 18.04
CA TYR A 202 -13.04 2.20 16.59
C TYR A 202 -13.23 0.85 15.87
N LYS A 203 -14.47 0.59 15.44
CA LYS A 203 -14.91 -0.63 14.73
C LYS A 203 -15.04 -0.46 13.20
N ILE A 204 -14.34 0.51 12.62
CA ILE A 204 -14.42 0.80 11.18
C ILE A 204 -13.57 -0.20 10.40
N GLN A 205 -14.15 -0.73 9.34
CA GLN A 205 -13.45 -1.43 8.26
C GLN A 205 -13.69 -0.64 6.98
N SER A 206 -12.67 0.10 6.54
CA SER A 206 -12.66 0.82 5.26
C SER A 206 -11.97 0.03 4.16
N SER A 207 -11.19 -0.98 4.55
CA SER A 207 -10.42 -1.85 3.70
C SER A 207 -11.18 -3.12 3.32
N TYR A 208 -10.72 -3.80 2.27
CA TYR A 208 -11.34 -5.04 1.80
C TYR A 208 -11.28 -6.15 2.86
N PHE A 209 -10.18 -6.19 3.61
CA PHE A 209 -10.00 -7.06 4.77
C PHE A 209 -9.85 -6.22 6.04
N PRO A 210 -10.24 -6.71 7.22
CA PRO A 210 -10.02 -6.00 8.47
C PRO A 210 -8.52 -5.88 8.74
N ILE A 211 -7.99 -4.66 8.80
CA ILE A 211 -6.56 -4.41 8.99
C ILE A 211 -6.01 -5.10 10.25
N SER A 212 -6.80 -5.16 11.32
CA SER A 212 -6.42 -5.83 12.56
C SER A 212 -6.09 -7.32 12.41
N ALA A 213 -6.58 -7.98 11.37
CA ALA A 213 -6.20 -9.36 11.09
C ALA A 213 -4.77 -9.47 10.52
N PHE A 214 -4.26 -8.42 9.86
CA PHE A 214 -2.99 -8.44 9.12
C PHE A 214 -1.83 -7.71 9.81
N VAL A 215 -2.10 -6.82 10.78
CA VAL A 215 -1.04 -6.04 11.43
C VAL A 215 0.03 -6.88 12.12
N ASP A 216 -0.33 -8.07 12.61
CA ASP A 216 0.58 -9.03 13.24
C ASP A 216 1.62 -8.38 14.18
N LEU A 217 1.10 -7.74 15.24
CA LEU A 217 1.91 -7.05 16.24
C LEU A 217 2.16 -7.95 17.47
N PRO A 218 3.29 -7.78 18.20
CA PRO A 218 3.53 -8.47 19.47
C PRO A 218 2.40 -8.27 20.47
N SER A 219 2.09 -9.27 21.30
CA SER A 219 0.94 -9.20 22.23
C SER A 219 0.99 -8.03 23.23
N ASP A 220 2.18 -7.51 23.52
CA ASP A 220 2.44 -6.39 24.42
C ASP A 220 2.54 -5.02 23.71
N TRP A 221 2.26 -4.94 22.40
CA TRP A 221 2.44 -3.72 21.58
C TRP A 221 1.81 -2.46 22.18
N GLN A 222 0.69 -2.61 22.90
CA GLN A 222 -0.03 -1.51 23.52
C GLN A 222 0.75 -0.80 24.62
N THR A 223 1.63 -1.53 25.31
CA THR A 223 2.41 -1.06 26.47
C THR A 223 3.91 -1.08 26.20
N ASN A 224 4.34 -1.72 25.11
CA ASN A 224 5.72 -1.73 24.66
C ASN A 224 5.99 -0.58 23.70
N TYR A 225 6.40 0.55 24.26
CA TYR A 225 6.66 1.79 23.52
C TYR A 225 7.95 1.76 22.68
N SER A 226 8.63 0.60 22.58
CA SER A 226 9.71 0.37 21.61
C SER A 226 9.19 -0.24 20.30
N VAL A 227 7.96 -0.73 20.27
CA VAL A 227 7.31 -1.29 19.08
C VAL A 227 6.77 -0.16 18.23
N ASN A 228 7.34 0.05 17.04
CA ASN A 228 6.74 0.89 16.02
C ASN A 228 5.59 0.10 15.38
N VAL A 229 4.34 0.44 15.72
CA VAL A 229 3.17 -0.31 15.22
C VAL A 229 2.82 0.03 13.76
N ILE A 230 3.38 1.11 13.21
CA ILE A 230 3.16 1.53 11.82
C ILE A 230 4.06 0.71 10.89
N ASP A 231 5.36 0.69 11.19
CA ASP A 231 6.40 -0.03 10.44
C ASP A 231 7.14 -1.00 11.38
N PHE A 232 6.46 -2.08 11.79
CA PHE A 232 7.06 -3.02 12.72
C PHE A 232 8.05 -3.94 11.99
N VAL A 233 9.23 -4.09 12.57
CA VAL A 233 10.24 -5.04 12.12
C VAL A 233 10.60 -5.93 13.29
N SER A 234 10.37 -7.24 13.13
CA SER A 234 10.76 -8.25 14.11
C SER A 234 12.24 -8.58 13.97
N ASP A 235 13.02 -8.25 15.00
CA ASP A 235 14.46 -8.54 15.04
C ASP A 235 14.77 -10.05 14.98
N SER A 236 13.86 -10.91 15.47
CA SER A 236 14.07 -12.35 15.55
C SER A 236 13.59 -13.12 14.32
N GLU A 237 12.65 -12.58 13.56
CA GLU A 237 11.96 -13.30 12.48
C GLU A 237 12.22 -12.73 11.09
N PHE A 238 13.04 -11.67 10.96
CA PHE A 238 13.23 -10.91 9.71
C PHE A 238 11.89 -10.56 9.03
N LYS A 239 10.87 -10.29 9.86
CA LYS A 239 9.49 -10.06 9.42
C LYS A 239 9.17 -8.58 9.50
N VAL A 240 8.62 -8.05 8.40
CA VAL A 240 8.04 -6.70 8.37
C VAL A 240 6.52 -6.83 8.50
N SER A 241 5.97 -6.31 9.60
CA SER A 241 4.53 -6.23 9.84
C SER A 241 4.15 -4.82 10.33
N GLY A 242 3.02 -4.67 11.01
CA GLY A 242 2.44 -3.38 11.34
C GLY A 242 1.47 -2.85 10.29
N VAL A 243 0.98 -1.64 10.51
CA VAL A 243 -0.11 -1.04 9.74
C VAL A 243 0.24 -0.87 8.26
N GLU A 244 1.43 -0.39 7.92
CA GLU A 244 1.82 -0.12 6.52
C GLU A 244 2.01 -1.43 5.74
N SER A 245 2.64 -2.44 6.35
CA SER A 245 2.76 -3.78 5.77
C SER A 245 1.37 -4.41 5.53
N ALA A 246 0.49 -4.34 6.53
CA ALA A 246 -0.89 -4.81 6.38
C ALA A 246 -1.63 -4.12 5.22
N LEU A 247 -1.55 -2.78 5.13
CA LEU A 247 -2.15 -2.02 4.04
C LEU A 247 -1.57 -2.40 2.68
N PHE A 248 -0.26 -2.62 2.58
CA PHE A 248 0.38 -3.04 1.34
C PHE A 248 -0.21 -4.35 0.81
N HIS A 249 -0.27 -5.38 1.65
CA HIS A 249 -0.85 -6.68 1.28
C HIS A 249 -2.34 -6.58 0.96
N ILE A 250 -3.12 -5.90 1.82
CA ILE A 250 -4.56 -5.73 1.64
C ILE A 250 -4.88 -4.99 0.34
N ASN A 251 -4.13 -3.93 -0.01
CA ASN A 251 -4.34 -3.19 -1.25
C ASN A 251 -4.00 -4.03 -2.48
N TRP A 252 -2.94 -4.85 -2.43
CA TRP A 252 -2.61 -5.79 -3.49
C TRP A 252 -3.76 -6.79 -3.70
N TYR A 253 -4.24 -7.43 -2.63
CA TYR A 253 -5.35 -8.39 -2.71
C TYR A 253 -6.64 -7.73 -3.18
N ALA A 254 -6.97 -6.56 -2.64
CA ALA A 254 -8.15 -5.79 -3.03
C ALA A 254 -8.12 -5.41 -4.52
N SER A 255 -6.95 -5.11 -5.10
CA SER A 255 -6.84 -4.80 -6.53
C SER A 255 -7.27 -5.97 -7.43
N HIS A 256 -6.92 -7.20 -7.03
CA HIS A 256 -7.32 -8.42 -7.73
C HIS A 256 -8.80 -8.73 -7.52
N LEU A 257 -9.29 -8.62 -6.29
CA LEU A 257 -10.68 -8.88 -5.95
C LEU A 257 -11.64 -7.89 -6.62
N ASN A 258 -11.28 -6.60 -6.64
CA ASN A 258 -12.04 -5.59 -7.37
C ASN A 258 -12.07 -5.88 -8.88
N ALA A 259 -10.96 -6.32 -9.47
CA ALA A 259 -10.91 -6.67 -10.90
C ALA A 259 -11.73 -7.93 -11.23
N LEU A 260 -11.95 -8.79 -10.23
CA LEU A 260 -12.80 -9.99 -10.32
C LEU A 260 -14.26 -9.71 -9.90
N ASP A 261 -14.65 -8.45 -9.70
CA ASP A 261 -15.98 -8.05 -9.24
C ASP A 261 -16.42 -8.82 -7.97
N GLU A 262 -15.49 -8.99 -7.02
CA GLU A 262 -15.72 -9.68 -5.76
C GLU A 262 -16.13 -8.70 -4.65
N PRO A 263 -17.21 -8.99 -3.90
CA PRO A 263 -17.64 -8.13 -2.82
C PRO A 263 -16.80 -8.34 -1.56
N VAL A 264 -16.71 -7.29 -0.74
CA VAL A 264 -16.21 -7.40 0.64
C VAL A 264 -17.15 -8.30 1.43
N LEU A 265 -16.63 -9.34 2.09
CA LEU A 265 -17.44 -10.33 2.80
C LEU A 265 -17.83 -9.91 4.23
N SER A 266 -17.43 -8.73 4.70
CA SER A 266 -17.70 -8.26 6.06
C SER A 266 -19.21 -8.27 6.38
N ASP A 267 -19.60 -8.97 7.45
CA ASP A 267 -20.84 -9.06 8.25
C ASP A 267 -22.24 -8.77 7.62
N SER A 268 -22.35 -8.52 6.33
CA SER A 268 -23.56 -7.95 5.69
C SER A 268 -24.32 -8.92 4.79
N LEU A 269 -23.73 -10.06 4.43
CA LEU A 269 -24.41 -11.08 3.61
C LEU A 269 -25.10 -12.11 4.51
N PRO A 270 -26.32 -12.60 4.20
CA PRO A 270 -26.97 -13.66 4.98
C PRO A 270 -26.35 -15.05 4.71
N ALA A 271 -25.66 -15.23 3.58
CA ALA A 271 -25.09 -16.51 3.17
C ALA A 271 -23.84 -16.88 3.99
N LYS A 272 -23.59 -18.18 4.15
CA LYS A 272 -22.28 -18.71 4.56
C LYS A 272 -21.38 -18.75 3.34
N VAL A 273 -20.15 -18.28 3.44
CA VAL A 273 -19.24 -18.15 2.31
C VAL A 273 -17.85 -18.64 2.68
N PHE A 274 -17.25 -19.44 1.81
CA PHE A 274 -15.81 -19.62 1.77
C PHE A 274 -15.29 -19.11 0.43
N ARG A 275 -14.25 -18.28 0.45
CA ARG A 275 -13.64 -17.74 -0.78
C ARG A 275 -12.15 -17.99 -0.77
N PHE A 276 -11.66 -18.67 -1.80
CA PHE A 276 -10.25 -18.85 -2.06
C PHE A 276 -9.81 -17.90 -3.17
N THR A 277 -8.83 -17.05 -2.88
CA THR A 277 -8.13 -16.21 -3.85
C THR A 277 -6.73 -16.76 -4.05
N TRP A 278 -6.38 -17.03 -5.30
CA TRP A 278 -5.12 -17.66 -5.68
C TRP A 278 -4.34 -16.76 -6.64
N LEU A 279 -3.25 -16.17 -6.13
CA LEU A 279 -2.41 -15.22 -6.84
C LEU A 279 -1.02 -15.81 -7.08
N ARG A 280 -0.94 -16.63 -8.12
CA ARG A 280 0.33 -17.18 -8.61
C ARG A 280 1.13 -16.09 -9.34
N THR A 281 2.43 -16.01 -9.06
CA THR A 281 3.30 -14.91 -9.54
C THR A 281 3.16 -14.65 -11.04
N PHE A 282 3.20 -15.70 -11.86
CA PHE A 282 3.19 -15.60 -13.34
C PHE A 282 1.92 -16.11 -14.00
N HIS A 283 0.90 -16.49 -13.23
CA HIS A 283 -0.35 -17.06 -13.77
C HIS A 283 -1.54 -16.18 -13.45
N ASN A 284 -2.60 -16.42 -14.23
CA ASN A 284 -3.88 -15.77 -14.09
C ASN A 284 -4.40 -15.79 -12.64
N PRO A 285 -4.78 -14.64 -12.09
CA PRO A 285 -5.49 -14.56 -10.82
C PRO A 285 -6.78 -15.39 -10.88
N VAL A 286 -7.03 -16.20 -9.85
CA VAL A 286 -8.23 -17.03 -9.73
C VAL A 286 -8.93 -16.73 -8.41
N VAL A 287 -10.25 -16.60 -8.44
CA VAL A 287 -11.10 -16.66 -7.26
C VAL A 287 -12.07 -17.83 -7.39
N ILE A 288 -12.25 -18.58 -6.30
CA ILE A 288 -13.26 -19.63 -6.16
C ILE A 288 -14.08 -19.33 -4.91
N GLY A 289 -15.38 -19.14 -5.08
CA GLY A 289 -16.31 -18.94 -3.98
C GLY A 289 -17.27 -20.10 -3.84
N LEU A 290 -17.50 -20.52 -2.60
CA LEU A 290 -18.51 -21.50 -2.22
C LEU A 290 -19.49 -20.83 -1.27
N GLU A 291 -20.72 -20.65 -1.73
CA GLU A 291 -21.79 -19.98 -1.00
C GLU A 291 -22.88 -20.97 -0.62
N ASN A 292 -23.39 -20.86 0.61
CA ASN A 292 -24.59 -21.56 1.05
C ASN A 292 -25.60 -20.54 1.59
N PHE A 293 -26.71 -20.42 0.87
CA PHE A 293 -27.86 -19.62 1.26
C PHE A 293 -29.10 -20.50 1.34
N ASN A 294 -29.63 -20.71 2.54
CA ASN A 294 -30.81 -21.55 2.79
C ASN A 294 -30.73 -22.92 2.09
N ASP A 295 -29.61 -23.62 2.28
CA ASP A 295 -29.28 -24.94 1.69
C ASP A 295 -29.13 -24.96 0.16
N THR A 296 -29.22 -23.79 -0.49
CA THR A 296 -28.80 -23.63 -1.89
C THR A 296 -27.30 -23.37 -1.91
N VAL A 297 -26.55 -24.37 -2.36
CA VAL A 297 -25.08 -24.31 -2.43
C VAL A 297 -24.65 -23.94 -3.84
N THR A 298 -23.96 -22.82 -3.98
CA THR A 298 -23.41 -22.34 -5.26
C THR A 298 -21.90 -22.31 -5.19
N LEU A 299 -21.24 -22.99 -6.12
CA LEU A 299 -19.83 -22.82 -6.40
C LEU A 299 -19.67 -21.88 -7.60
N TYR A 300 -18.84 -20.86 -7.49
CA TYR A 300 -18.44 -20.02 -8.62
C TYR A 300 -16.93 -19.90 -8.69
N TRP A 301 -16.44 -19.60 -9.88
CA TRP A 301 -15.04 -19.25 -10.07
C TRP A 301 -14.90 -18.18 -11.15
N LYS A 302 -13.88 -17.35 -10.96
CA LYS A 302 -13.54 -16.24 -11.85
C LYS A 302 -12.04 -16.22 -12.12
N VAL A 303 -11.67 -15.83 -13.34
CA VAL A 303 -10.28 -15.76 -13.79
C VAL A 303 -10.05 -14.47 -14.56
N CYS A 304 -8.93 -13.79 -14.31
CA CYS A 304 -8.49 -12.65 -15.11
C CYS A 304 -7.32 -12.98 -16.05
N ASP A 305 -7.09 -12.15 -17.08
CA ASP A 305 -5.98 -12.28 -18.05
C ASP A 305 -4.64 -11.65 -17.63
N GLY A 306 -4.56 -11.10 -16.42
CA GLY A 306 -3.31 -10.60 -15.84
C GLY A 306 -2.51 -11.69 -15.14
N ALA A 307 -1.68 -11.30 -14.17
CA ALA A 307 -0.89 -12.23 -13.39
C ALA A 307 -0.93 -11.86 -11.90
N GLY A 308 -0.97 -12.86 -11.01
CA GLY A 308 -1.12 -12.65 -9.56
C GLY A 308 -0.06 -11.73 -8.96
N GLY A 309 1.20 -11.87 -9.38
CA GLY A 309 2.30 -11.00 -8.96
C GLY A 309 2.33 -9.62 -9.62
N TYR A 310 1.39 -9.32 -10.52
CA TYR A 310 1.35 -8.11 -11.34
C TYR A 310 -0.07 -7.52 -11.38
N ALA A 311 -0.35 -6.70 -12.41
CA ALA A 311 -1.68 -6.15 -12.62
C ALA A 311 -2.70 -7.28 -12.87
N PRO A 312 -3.93 -7.16 -12.33
CA PRO A 312 -4.94 -8.21 -12.39
C PRO A 312 -5.44 -8.51 -13.81
N GLY A 313 -5.44 -7.52 -14.71
CA GLY A 313 -6.04 -7.66 -16.03
C GLY A 313 -7.56 -7.52 -16.01
N LYS A 314 -8.25 -8.14 -16.97
CA LYS A 314 -9.71 -8.20 -17.12
C LYS A 314 -10.21 -9.61 -16.91
N ILE A 315 -11.45 -9.74 -16.46
CA ILE A 315 -12.13 -11.04 -16.35
C ILE A 315 -12.25 -11.70 -17.73
N ILE A 316 -11.78 -12.95 -17.83
CA ILE A 316 -11.88 -13.81 -19.01
C ILE A 316 -12.72 -15.07 -18.78
N GLU A 317 -12.96 -15.42 -17.52
CA GLU A 317 -13.86 -16.51 -17.16
C GLU A 317 -14.65 -16.11 -15.91
N ASN A 318 -15.96 -16.37 -15.94
CA ASN A 318 -16.87 -16.23 -14.82
C ASN A 318 -17.95 -17.32 -14.98
N LYS A 319 -17.86 -18.36 -14.17
CA LYS A 319 -18.74 -19.53 -14.24
C LYS A 319 -19.21 -19.93 -12.85
N SER A 320 -20.32 -20.63 -12.81
CA SER A 320 -20.88 -21.16 -11.56
C SER A 320 -21.62 -22.46 -11.81
N LYS A 321 -21.74 -23.28 -10.77
CA LYS A 321 -22.64 -24.44 -10.73
C LYS A 321 -23.21 -24.65 -9.33
N VAL A 322 -24.37 -25.30 -9.29
CA VAL A 322 -25.02 -25.69 -8.04
C VAL A 322 -24.39 -26.98 -7.54
N LEU A 323 -24.06 -27.02 -6.25
CA LEU A 323 -23.60 -28.21 -5.56
C LEU A 323 -24.68 -28.75 -4.61
N THR A 324 -24.49 -29.98 -4.16
CA THR A 324 -25.32 -30.60 -3.14
C THR A 324 -24.96 -30.11 -1.74
N ILE A 325 -25.92 -30.17 -0.83
CA ILE A 325 -25.67 -29.91 0.60
C ILE A 325 -24.63 -30.88 1.19
N LYS A 326 -24.51 -32.10 0.63
CA LYS A 326 -23.49 -33.07 1.02
C LYS A 326 -22.08 -32.54 0.69
N GLU A 327 -21.86 -32.00 -0.50
CA GLU A 327 -20.57 -31.42 -0.90
C GLU A 327 -20.18 -30.23 -0.02
N TRP A 328 -21.15 -29.37 0.34
CA TRP A 328 -20.94 -28.31 1.32
C TRP A 328 -20.50 -28.85 2.68
N ASN A 329 -21.22 -29.85 3.22
CA ASN A 329 -20.89 -30.44 4.52
C ASN A 329 -19.51 -31.12 4.49
N ASP A 330 -19.19 -31.84 3.42
CA ASP A 330 -17.88 -32.45 3.22
C ASP A 330 -16.77 -31.39 3.19
N PHE A 331 -17.02 -30.24 2.55
CA PHE A 331 -16.08 -29.11 2.54
C PHE A 331 -15.88 -28.52 3.95
N VAL A 332 -16.97 -28.28 4.70
CA VAL A 332 -16.93 -27.79 6.08
C VAL A 332 -16.14 -28.72 7.00
N VAL A 333 -16.24 -30.04 6.83
CA VAL A 333 -15.41 -31.01 7.57
C VAL A 333 -13.91 -30.77 7.31
N SER A 334 -13.51 -30.51 6.06
CA SER A 334 -12.12 -30.21 5.72
C SER A 334 -11.64 -28.89 6.34
N VAL A 335 -12.46 -27.84 6.30
CA VAL A 335 -12.18 -26.54 6.96
C VAL A 335 -11.97 -26.74 8.47
N ASN A 336 -12.83 -27.53 9.12
CA ASN A 336 -12.73 -27.80 10.55
C ASN A 336 -11.50 -28.65 10.91
N SER A 337 -11.07 -29.57 10.04
CA SER A 337 -9.90 -30.43 10.29
C SER A 337 -8.58 -29.66 10.39
N ILE A 338 -8.47 -28.50 9.75
CA ILE A 338 -7.29 -27.62 9.83
C ILE A 338 -7.41 -26.57 10.94
N ASN A 339 -8.51 -26.61 11.71
CA ASN A 339 -8.85 -25.62 12.72
C ASN A 339 -8.85 -24.18 12.15
N PHE A 340 -9.39 -24.02 10.92
CA PHE A 340 -9.30 -22.79 10.13
C PHE A 340 -9.59 -21.52 10.94
N TRP A 341 -10.69 -21.52 11.69
CA TRP A 341 -11.17 -20.37 12.45
C TRP A 341 -10.23 -19.88 13.57
N ASN A 342 -9.22 -20.66 13.93
CA ASN A 342 -8.23 -20.34 14.96
C ASN A 342 -6.81 -20.28 14.39
N LEU A 343 -6.63 -20.38 13.07
CA LEU A 343 -5.32 -20.18 12.45
C LEU A 343 -4.92 -18.70 12.58
N PRO A 344 -3.62 -18.41 12.72
CA PRO A 344 -3.16 -17.03 12.58
C PRO A 344 -3.40 -16.57 11.15
N THR A 345 -3.84 -15.33 10.96
CA THR A 345 -4.10 -14.74 9.64
C THR A 345 -2.87 -14.85 8.76
N THR A 346 -1.72 -14.34 9.23
CA THR A 346 -0.44 -14.41 8.50
C THR A 346 0.48 -15.43 9.16
N GLN A 347 1.49 -15.91 8.44
CA GLN A 347 2.51 -16.81 8.98
C GLN A 347 3.90 -16.22 8.72
N SER A 348 4.72 -16.17 9.76
CA SER A 348 6.12 -15.75 9.66
C SER A 348 6.99 -16.82 8.98
N GLY A 349 8.06 -16.38 8.32
CA GLY A 349 9.19 -17.25 7.96
C GLY A 349 9.08 -18.05 6.65
N ILE A 350 8.00 -17.89 5.87
CA ILE A 350 7.90 -18.47 4.52
C ILE A 350 7.82 -17.32 3.52
N LEU A 351 8.98 -16.94 2.98
CA LEU A 351 9.10 -15.99 1.88
C LEU A 351 9.88 -16.67 0.76
N GLY A 352 9.27 -16.81 -0.41
CA GLY A 352 9.94 -17.20 -1.65
C GLY A 352 10.17 -16.00 -2.55
N THR A 353 11.07 -16.13 -3.53
CA THR A 353 11.22 -15.17 -4.63
C THR A 353 10.06 -15.25 -5.63
N ASP A 354 9.47 -16.43 -5.73
CA ASP A 354 8.43 -16.85 -6.64
C ASP A 354 7.57 -17.94 -5.98
N GLY A 355 6.31 -18.01 -6.39
CA GLY A 355 5.31 -18.83 -5.74
C GLY A 355 3.94 -18.23 -5.88
N ALA A 356 3.06 -18.57 -4.94
CA ALA A 356 1.67 -18.14 -4.99
C ALA A 356 1.22 -17.60 -3.63
N GLN A 357 0.45 -16.53 -3.67
CA GLN A 357 -0.32 -16.12 -2.51
C GLN A 357 -1.66 -16.86 -2.49
N TRP A 358 -1.93 -17.56 -1.40
CA TRP A 358 -3.17 -18.26 -1.15
C TRP A 358 -3.92 -17.56 -0.02
N ILE A 359 -5.09 -16.99 -0.32
CA ILE A 359 -5.94 -16.31 0.67
C ILE A 359 -7.26 -17.06 0.77
N LEU A 360 -7.54 -17.62 1.95
CA LEU A 360 -8.81 -18.28 2.24
C LEU A 360 -9.61 -17.43 3.25
N GLU A 361 -10.76 -16.94 2.81
CA GLU A 361 -11.75 -16.27 3.64
C GLU A 361 -12.86 -17.26 4.01
N GLY A 362 -13.35 -17.16 5.24
CA GLY A 362 -14.53 -17.86 5.72
C GLY A 362 -15.45 -16.88 6.44
N LYS A 363 -16.73 -16.97 6.12
CA LYS A 363 -17.76 -16.09 6.66
C LYS A 363 -19.02 -16.89 7.01
N GLU A 364 -19.48 -16.72 8.24
CA GLU A 364 -20.72 -17.25 8.79
C GLU A 364 -21.48 -16.14 9.53
N LEU A 365 -22.63 -16.43 10.13
CA LEU A 365 -23.40 -15.43 10.87
C LEU A 365 -22.59 -14.91 12.07
N GLY A 366 -22.24 -13.61 12.05
CA GLY A 366 -21.47 -12.95 13.11
C GLY A 366 -20.01 -13.41 13.22
N LYS A 367 -19.49 -14.09 12.19
CA LYS A 367 -18.14 -14.65 12.20
C LYS A 367 -17.47 -14.46 10.85
N TYR A 368 -16.28 -13.88 10.86
CA TYR A 368 -15.43 -13.72 9.70
C TYR A 368 -13.99 -14.08 10.07
N HIS A 369 -13.29 -14.76 9.17
CA HIS A 369 -11.87 -15.06 9.32
C HIS A 369 -11.19 -15.15 7.97
N VAL A 370 -9.90 -14.79 7.93
CA VAL A 370 -9.08 -14.84 6.72
C VAL A 370 -7.71 -15.40 7.08
N VAL A 371 -7.21 -16.28 6.22
CA VAL A 371 -5.90 -16.91 6.35
C VAL A 371 -5.13 -16.69 5.07
N ASP A 372 -3.92 -16.14 5.21
CA ASP A 372 -3.03 -15.75 4.14
C ASP A 372 -1.73 -16.57 4.20
N ARG A 373 -1.42 -17.34 3.15
CA ARG A 373 -0.27 -18.24 3.09
C ARG A 373 0.47 -18.15 1.76
N TRP A 374 1.79 -18.11 1.85
CA TRP A 374 2.66 -18.39 0.72
C TRP A 374 2.62 -19.88 0.39
N SER A 375 2.28 -20.22 -0.85
CA SER A 375 2.19 -21.58 -1.39
C SER A 375 1.41 -22.56 -0.52
N GLY A 376 0.16 -22.22 -0.22
CA GLY A 376 -0.83 -23.11 0.38
C GLY A 376 -0.69 -23.33 1.89
N GLY A 377 0.52 -23.63 2.40
CA GLY A 377 0.75 -23.89 3.82
C GLY A 377 -0.32 -24.78 4.47
N LYS A 378 -0.85 -24.37 5.62
CA LYS A 378 -1.93 -25.13 6.31
C LYS A 378 -3.30 -25.12 5.61
N ILE A 379 -3.54 -24.23 4.65
CA ILE A 379 -4.81 -24.11 3.93
C ILE A 379 -4.80 -24.82 2.58
N GLU A 380 -3.66 -25.35 2.15
CA GLU A 380 -3.45 -25.97 0.84
C GLU A 380 -4.50 -27.03 0.53
N SER A 381 -4.66 -28.03 1.41
CA SER A 381 -5.58 -29.15 1.21
C SER A 381 -7.04 -28.72 1.07
N VAL A 382 -7.45 -27.67 1.78
CA VAL A 382 -8.80 -27.12 1.71
C VAL A 382 -9.00 -26.32 0.42
N CYS A 383 -8.02 -25.53 0.03
CA CYS A 383 -8.07 -24.72 -1.19
C CYS A 383 -8.01 -25.58 -2.46
N LEU A 384 -7.22 -26.67 -2.45
CA LEU A 384 -7.22 -27.67 -3.52
C LEU A 384 -8.57 -28.37 -3.64
N LYS A 385 -9.24 -28.67 -2.52
CA LYS A 385 -10.60 -29.21 -2.56
C LYS A 385 -11.59 -28.25 -3.21
N LEU A 386 -11.46 -26.92 -3.02
CA LEU A 386 -12.28 -25.95 -3.77
C LEU A 386 -11.96 -26.00 -5.26
N LEU A 387 -10.67 -26.08 -5.63
CA LEU A 387 -10.24 -26.19 -7.01
C LEU A 387 -10.81 -27.44 -7.70
N ASP A 388 -10.75 -28.60 -7.03
CA ASP A 388 -11.27 -29.89 -7.52
C ASP A 388 -12.79 -29.87 -7.76
N LEU A 389 -13.53 -29.03 -7.02
CA LEU A 389 -14.96 -28.86 -7.23
C LEU A 389 -15.26 -28.02 -8.49
N THR A 390 -14.32 -27.25 -9.03
CA THR A 390 -14.53 -26.43 -10.24
C THR A 390 -14.35 -27.23 -11.52
N ASP A 391 -14.69 -26.63 -12.67
CA ASP A 391 -14.36 -27.19 -13.99
C ASP A 391 -13.09 -26.55 -14.60
N LEU A 392 -12.32 -25.80 -13.79
CA LEU A 392 -11.08 -25.15 -14.23
C LEU A 392 -10.07 -26.18 -14.71
N LYS A 393 -9.39 -25.86 -15.82
CA LYS A 393 -8.31 -26.68 -16.39
C LYS A 393 -6.97 -26.04 -16.07
N ILE A 394 -6.38 -26.45 -14.97
CA ILE A 394 -5.03 -26.04 -14.55
C ILE A 394 -4.09 -27.21 -14.77
N LYS A 395 -2.89 -26.97 -15.32
CA LYS A 395 -1.87 -28.03 -15.45
C LYS A 395 -1.36 -28.38 -14.06
N GLN A 396 -1.04 -29.65 -13.84
CA GLN A 396 -0.58 -30.12 -12.53
C GLN A 396 0.65 -29.33 -12.03
N ASP A 397 1.60 -29.04 -12.92
CA ASP A 397 2.82 -28.29 -12.60
C ASP A 397 2.57 -26.80 -12.28
N ASP A 398 1.36 -26.30 -12.61
CA ASP A 398 0.94 -24.92 -12.32
C ASP A 398 0.18 -24.82 -10.98
N ILE A 399 0.08 -25.91 -10.21
CA ILE A 399 -0.54 -25.97 -8.88
C ILE A 399 0.53 -25.84 -7.79
N TYR A 400 0.73 -24.61 -7.29
CA TYR A 400 1.68 -24.26 -6.23
C TYR A 400 1.25 -23.02 -5.44
#